data_AF-A0A5N9DXW5-F1
#
_entry.id   AF-A0A5N9DXW5-F1
#
_cell.length_a   1.000
_cell.length_b   1.000
_cell.length_c   1.000
_cell.angle_alpha   90.00
_cell.angle_beta   90.00
_cell.angle_gamma   90.00
#
_symmetry.space_group_name_H-M   'P 1'
#
loop_
_entity.id
_entity.type
_entity.pdbx_description
1 polymer ?
#
loop_
_entity_poly.entity_id
_entity_poly.type
_entity_poly.pdbx_seq_one_letter_code
_entity_poly.pdbx_strand_id
1 'polypeptide(L)'
;MHHWEKGGPISIGWPDHNVPEREYTIVEAELLGQVFRGRVTDGKKEGGFLVVFDCPEVVLEMLAEQASNRLGFKVIVSNLRCSIEGTILRSFDYEWYPTPEFADRPSDLARTISETLEEMRGTG
;
A
#
# COMPACT_ATOMS: atom_id res chain seq x y z
N MET A 1 12.64 13.74 1.21
CA MET A 1 12.25 12.65 2.12
C MET A 1 10.92 13.06 2.72
N HIS A 2 9.82 12.43 2.33
CA HIS A 2 8.52 12.68 2.94
C HIS A 2 8.53 12.01 4.32
N HIS A 3 8.37 12.79 5.39
CA HIS A 3 8.35 12.27 6.76
C HIS A 3 6.91 11.83 7.07
N TRP A 4 6.47 10.72 6.47
CA TRP A 4 5.14 10.16 6.71
C TRP A 4 5.14 9.47 8.07
N GLU A 5 4.59 10.16 9.05
CA GLU A 5 4.47 9.70 10.44
C GLU A 5 3.03 9.82 10.92
N LYS A 6 2.69 9.04 11.95
CA LYS A 6 1.36 9.10 12.57
C LYS A 6 1.04 10.52 13.05
N GLY A 7 -0.13 11.03 12.67
CA GLY A 7 -0.57 12.39 12.92
C GLY A 7 -0.15 13.40 11.85
N GLY A 8 0.74 13.01 10.94
CA GLY A 8 1.16 13.86 9.82
C GLY A 8 0.12 13.92 8.69
N PRO A 9 0.16 14.99 7.86
CA PRO A 9 -0.67 15.10 6.68
C PRO A 9 -0.14 14.24 5.52
N ILE A 10 -1.04 13.80 4.66
CA ILE A 10 -0.72 13.16 3.38
C ILE A 10 -1.80 13.48 2.34
N SER A 11 -1.38 13.88 1.16
CA SER A 11 -2.27 14.21 0.04
C SER A 11 -2.52 12.95 -0.79
N ILE A 12 -3.79 12.54 -0.88
CA ILE A 12 -4.20 11.34 -1.62
C ILE A 12 -5.35 11.65 -2.58
N GLY A 13 -5.26 11.16 -3.80
CA GLY A 13 -6.27 11.32 -4.85
C GLY A 13 -6.53 10.03 -5.62
N TRP A 14 -7.63 10.02 -6.39
CA TRP A 14 -8.03 8.89 -7.26
C TRP A 14 -8.25 9.43 -8.67
N PRO A 15 -7.19 9.54 -9.48
CA PRO A 15 -7.26 10.14 -10.82
C PRO A 15 -8.27 9.43 -11.74
N ASP A 16 -8.42 8.11 -11.64
CA ASP A 16 -9.35 7.33 -12.48
C ASP A 16 -10.83 7.64 -12.20
N HIS A 17 -11.12 8.23 -11.03
CA HIS A 17 -12.44 8.73 -10.66
C HIS A 17 -12.56 10.26 -10.75
N ASN A 18 -11.56 10.94 -11.32
CA ASN A 18 -11.46 12.39 -11.35
C ASN A 18 -11.55 13.03 -9.94
N VAL A 19 -11.05 12.32 -8.93
CA VAL A 19 -10.97 12.80 -7.54
C VAL A 19 -9.58 13.40 -7.33
N PRO A 20 -9.48 14.72 -7.13
CA PRO A 20 -8.19 15.38 -6.91
C PRO A 20 -7.59 14.93 -5.58
N GLU A 21 -6.28 15.15 -5.42
CA GLU A 21 -5.66 14.97 -4.12
C GLU A 21 -6.29 15.88 -3.08
N ARG A 22 -6.56 15.30 -1.91
CA ARG A 22 -6.96 16.04 -0.71
C ARG A 22 -6.12 15.57 0.46
N GLU A 23 -5.96 16.45 1.43
CA GLU A 23 -5.21 16.15 2.64
C GLU A 23 -6.00 15.17 3.52
N TYR A 24 -5.30 14.14 3.98
CA TYR A 24 -5.72 13.20 4.99
C TYR A 24 -4.72 13.20 6.15
N THR A 25 -5.16 12.77 7.33
CA THR A 25 -4.27 12.54 8.47
C THR A 25 -3.85 11.08 8.53
N ILE A 26 -2.56 10.82 8.65
CA ILE A 26 -2.00 9.47 8.84
C ILE A 26 -2.39 8.97 10.23
N VAL A 27 -3.09 7.85 10.30
CA VAL A 27 -3.43 7.15 11.55
C VAL A 27 -2.40 6.07 11.86
N GLU A 28 -1.83 5.47 10.82
CA GLU A 28 -0.84 4.41 10.89
C GLU A 28 0.01 4.44 9.61
N ALA A 29 1.32 4.20 9.73
CA ALA A 29 2.23 4.16 8.60
C ALA A 29 3.34 3.13 8.83
N GLU A 30 3.64 2.36 7.80
CA GLU A 30 4.78 1.45 7.71
C GLU A 30 5.50 1.73 6.40
N LEU A 31 6.77 2.13 6.49
CA LEU A 31 7.64 2.37 5.34
C LEU A 31 8.78 1.35 5.38
N LEU A 32 8.76 0.40 4.45
CA LEU A 32 9.70 -0.71 4.34
C LEU A 32 10.41 -0.62 2.98
N GLY A 33 11.53 0.11 2.95
CA GLY A 33 12.23 0.39 1.70
C GLY A 33 11.34 1.15 0.71
N GLN A 34 11.01 0.52 -0.41
CA GLN A 34 10.10 1.06 -1.44
C GLN A 34 8.61 0.79 -1.14
N VAL A 35 8.31 -0.07 -0.18
CA VAL A 35 6.93 -0.42 0.19
C VAL A 35 6.42 0.57 1.20
N PHE A 36 5.27 1.16 0.94
CA PHE A 36 4.59 2.05 1.87
C PHE A 36 3.17 1.57 2.10
N ARG A 37 2.87 1.27 3.36
CA ARG A 37 1.53 0.97 3.84
C ARG A 37 1.07 2.10 4.75
N GLY A 38 -0.09 2.66 4.44
CA GLY A 38 -0.69 3.74 5.19
C GLY A 38 -2.12 3.43 5.58
N ARG A 39 -2.52 3.91 6.76
CA ARG A 39 -3.92 4.08 7.14
C ARG A 39 -4.14 5.56 7.40
N VAL A 40 -5.18 6.10 6.79
CA VAL A 40 -5.46 7.54 6.79
C VAL A 40 -6.90 7.81 7.15
N THR A 41 -7.19 9.02 7.62
CA THR A 41 -8.54 9.46 7.96
C THR A 41 -8.82 10.85 7.40
N ASP A 42 -10.07 11.07 6.97
CA ASP A 42 -10.60 12.40 6.67
C ASP A 42 -11.39 13.00 7.86
N GLY A 43 -11.27 12.39 9.05
CA GLY A 43 -12.02 12.74 10.25
C GLY A 43 -13.43 12.13 10.31
N LYS A 44 -13.92 11.53 9.22
CA LYS A 44 -15.21 10.81 9.18
C LYS A 44 -15.04 9.33 8.95
N LYS A 45 -14.10 8.95 8.09
CA LYS A 45 -13.80 7.55 7.74
C LYS A 45 -12.31 7.33 7.70
N GLU A 46 -11.93 6.10 8.04
CA GLU A 46 -10.57 5.62 7.86
C GLU A 46 -10.48 4.73 6.62
N GLY A 47 -9.35 4.80 5.93
CA GLY A 47 -9.02 3.97 4.78
C GLY A 47 -7.57 3.52 4.84
N GLY A 48 -7.28 2.34 4.30
CA GLY A 48 -5.93 1.81 4.18
C GLY A 48 -5.50 1.69 2.72
N PHE A 49 -4.20 1.78 2.49
CA PHE A 49 -3.59 1.48 1.20
C PHE A 49 -2.19 0.90 1.40
N LEU A 50 -1.72 0.16 0.40
CA LEU A 50 -0.36 -0.35 0.31
C LEU A 50 0.11 -0.14 -1.12
N VAL A 51 1.24 0.54 -1.28
CA VAL A 51 1.85 0.88 -2.58
C VAL A 51 3.33 0.53 -2.56
N VAL A 52 3.93 0.42 -3.75
CA VAL A 52 5.37 0.28 -3.91
C VAL A 52 5.88 1.37 -4.85
N PHE A 53 6.79 2.20 -4.37
CA PHE A 53 7.42 3.26 -5.14
C PHE A 53 8.44 2.69 -6.14
N ASP A 54 8.61 3.39 -7.27
CA ASP A 54 9.62 3.07 -8.29
C ASP A 54 9.61 1.60 -8.76
N CYS A 55 8.42 0.98 -8.82
CA CYS A 55 8.24 -0.41 -9.18
C CYS A 55 7.44 -0.55 -10.49
N PRO A 56 7.96 -1.24 -11.52
CA PRO A 56 7.22 -1.50 -12.75
C PRO A 56 5.96 -2.34 -12.50
N GLU A 57 4.91 -2.11 -13.31
CA GLU A 57 3.61 -2.81 -13.17
C GLU A 57 3.75 -4.34 -13.23
N VAL A 58 4.57 -4.87 -14.14
CA VAL A 58 4.84 -6.32 -14.23
C VAL A 58 5.41 -6.89 -12.93
N VAL A 59 6.25 -6.12 -12.23
CA VAL A 59 6.82 -6.54 -10.95
C VAL A 59 5.76 -6.47 -9.85
N LEU A 60 4.87 -5.48 -9.86
CA LEU A 60 3.74 -5.42 -8.91
C LEU A 60 2.84 -6.65 -9.00
N GLU A 61 2.53 -7.11 -10.21
CA GLU A 61 1.73 -8.32 -10.42
C GLU A 61 2.45 -9.57 -9.90
N MET A 62 3.76 -9.70 -10.17
CA MET A 62 4.57 -10.79 -9.62
C MET A 62 4.61 -10.75 -8.08
N LEU A 63 4.71 -9.57 -7.48
CA LEU A 63 4.67 -9.38 -6.03
C LEU A 63 3.31 -9.81 -5.46
N ALA A 64 2.19 -9.43 -6.09
CA ALA A 64 0.86 -9.82 -5.66
C ALA A 64 0.64 -11.34 -5.71
N GLU A 65 1.10 -11.99 -6.78
CA GLU A 65 1.05 -13.44 -6.93
C GLU A 65 1.86 -14.15 -5.84
N GLN A 66 3.11 -13.73 -5.61
CA GLN A 66 3.98 -14.34 -4.61
C GLN A 66 3.48 -14.09 -3.18
N ALA A 67 3.00 -12.90 -2.87
CA ALA A 67 2.40 -12.59 -1.57
C ALA A 67 1.15 -13.46 -1.33
N SER A 68 0.31 -13.66 -2.35
CA SER A 68 -0.85 -14.54 -2.24
C SER A 68 -0.47 -15.97 -1.86
N ASN A 69 0.60 -16.48 -2.47
CA ASN A 69 1.11 -17.82 -2.19
C ASN A 69 1.71 -17.96 -0.78
N ARG A 70 2.38 -16.92 -0.28
CA ARG A 70 3.02 -16.93 1.05
C ARG A 70 2.03 -16.74 2.19
N LEU A 71 1.03 -15.87 2.01
CA LEU A 71 0.12 -15.44 3.07
C LEU A 71 -1.17 -16.26 3.15
N GLY A 72 -1.48 -17.06 2.12
CA GLY A 72 -2.66 -17.92 2.10
C GLY A 72 -3.98 -17.17 1.88
N PHE A 73 -3.93 -15.89 1.50
CA PHE A 73 -5.08 -15.10 1.06
C PHE A 73 -4.78 -14.38 -0.25
N LYS A 74 -5.81 -14.07 -1.02
CA LYS A 74 -5.65 -13.44 -2.33
C LYS A 74 -5.25 -11.97 -2.18
N VAL A 75 -4.17 -11.61 -2.87
CA VAL A 75 -3.67 -10.24 -3.06
C VAL A 75 -3.70 -9.96 -4.56
N ILE A 76 -4.18 -8.79 -4.95
CA ILE A 76 -4.17 -8.33 -6.34
C ILE A 76 -3.62 -6.92 -6.43
N VAL A 77 -3.07 -6.56 -7.59
CA VAL A 77 -2.82 -5.16 -7.91
C VAL A 77 -4.16 -4.51 -8.25
N SER A 78 -4.42 -3.35 -7.65
CA SER A 78 -5.65 -2.61 -7.91
C SER A 78 -5.66 -2.12 -9.36
N ASN A 79 -6.81 -2.27 -10.01
CA ASN A 79 -7.04 -1.66 -11.32
C ASN A 79 -7.17 -0.14 -11.22
N LEU A 80 -7.39 0.39 -10.01
CA LEU A 80 -7.50 1.81 -9.75
C LEU A 80 -6.14 2.36 -9.32
N ARG A 81 -5.73 3.44 -9.97
CA ARG A 81 -4.54 4.19 -9.58
C ARG A 81 -4.90 5.15 -8.46
N CYS A 82 -3.96 5.30 -7.53
CA CYS A 82 -3.99 6.34 -6.52
C CYS A 82 -2.89 7.36 -6.83
N SER A 83 -3.13 8.60 -6.43
CA SER A 83 -2.12 9.66 -6.43
C SER A 83 -1.73 9.89 -4.98
N ILE A 84 -0.43 9.85 -4.68
CA ILE A 84 0.12 10.15 -3.35
C ILE A 84 1.19 11.22 -3.54
N GLU A 85 0.96 12.42 -2.98
CA GLU A 85 1.86 13.57 -3.08
C GLU A 85 2.31 13.84 -4.53
N GLY A 86 1.37 13.78 -5.47
CA GLY A 86 1.58 13.96 -6.91
C GLY A 86 2.16 12.75 -7.65
N THR A 87 2.46 11.65 -6.96
CA THR A 87 2.98 10.41 -7.57
C THR A 87 1.85 9.44 -7.87
N ILE A 88 1.69 9.06 -9.13
CA ILE A 88 0.68 8.07 -9.55
C ILE A 88 1.20 6.65 -9.34
N LEU A 89 0.48 5.87 -8.54
CA LEU A 89 0.84 4.53 -8.11
C LEU A 89 -0.34 3.58 -8.26
N ARG A 90 -0.06 2.28 -8.31
CA ARG A 90 -1.06 1.24 -8.08
C ARG A 90 -0.95 0.71 -6.66
N SER A 91 -2.09 0.53 -6.02
CA SER A 91 -2.17 -0.08 -4.69
C SER A 91 -2.39 -1.59 -4.80
N PHE A 92 -2.19 -2.29 -3.68
CA PHE A 92 -2.55 -3.70 -3.53
C PHE A 92 -3.89 -3.82 -2.80
N ASP A 93 -4.79 -4.61 -3.37
CA ASP A 93 -6.08 -4.95 -2.75
C ASP A 93 -6.02 -6.38 -2.20
N TYR A 94 -6.57 -6.57 -1.01
CA TYR A 94 -6.63 -7.85 -0.32
C TYR A 94 -7.83 -7.88 0.63
N GLU A 95 -8.26 -9.09 1.00
CA GLU A 95 -9.36 -9.25 1.93
C GLU A 95 -8.93 -8.93 3.37
N TRP A 96 -9.54 -7.89 3.92
CA TRP A 96 -9.30 -7.45 5.29
C TRP A 96 -10.60 -7.08 5.99
N TYR A 97 -10.77 -7.60 7.20
CA TYR A 97 -11.85 -7.20 8.11
C TYR A 97 -11.25 -6.67 9.42
N PRO A 98 -11.90 -5.69 10.07
CA PRO A 98 -11.42 -5.12 11.32
C PRO A 98 -11.73 -6.04 12.52
N THR A 99 -11.32 -7.32 12.43
CA THR A 99 -11.41 -8.30 13.53
C THR A 99 -10.01 -8.62 14.05
N PRO A 100 -9.87 -9.03 15.32
CA PRO A 100 -8.57 -9.36 15.89
C PRO A 100 -7.80 -10.44 15.11
N GLU A 101 -8.53 -11.38 14.49
CA GLU A 101 -7.98 -12.44 13.64
C GLU A 101 -7.18 -11.90 12.43
N PHE A 102 -7.53 -10.72 11.93
CA PHE A 102 -6.93 -10.13 10.73
C PHE A 102 -6.19 -8.82 11.02
N ALA A 103 -5.94 -8.51 12.30
CA ALA A 103 -5.29 -7.28 12.71
C ALA A 103 -3.89 -7.12 12.08
N ASP A 104 -3.14 -8.22 11.98
CA ASP A 104 -1.75 -8.21 11.49
C ASP A 104 -1.63 -8.35 9.97
N ARG A 105 -2.70 -8.78 9.26
CA ARG A 105 -2.69 -8.99 7.80
C ARG A 105 -2.11 -7.80 7.00
N PRO A 106 -2.46 -6.53 7.29
CA PRO A 106 -1.90 -5.38 6.56
C PRO A 106 -0.38 -5.28 6.69
N SER A 107 0.14 -5.47 7.90
CA SER A 107 1.57 -5.41 8.18
C SER A 107 2.31 -6.64 7.64
N ASP A 108 1.72 -7.82 7.76
CA ASP A 108 2.27 -9.05 7.19
C ASP A 108 2.36 -8.98 5.66
N LEU A 109 1.35 -8.38 5.01
CA LEU A 109 1.40 -8.10 3.58
C LEU A 109 2.52 -7.12 3.23
N ALA A 110 2.63 -6.00 3.95
CA ALA A 110 3.67 -5.00 3.70
C ALA A 110 5.08 -5.61 3.82
N ARG A 111 5.33 -6.41 4.87
CA ARG A 111 6.60 -7.11 5.06
C ARG A 111 6.85 -8.13 3.96
N THR A 112 5.86 -8.96 3.64
CA THR A 112 6.00 -9.97 2.58
C THR A 112 6.34 -9.34 1.24
N ILE A 113 5.66 -8.26 0.85
CA ILE A 113 5.95 -7.54 -0.39
C ILE A 113 7.36 -6.96 -0.37
N SER A 114 7.78 -6.38 0.77
CA SER A 114 9.13 -5.82 0.92
C SER A 114 10.21 -6.90 0.81
N GLU A 115 10.05 -8.02 1.51
CA GLU A 115 10.99 -9.13 1.50
C GLU A 115 11.08 -9.76 0.11
N THR A 116 9.94 -10.03 -0.53
CA THR A 116 9.91 -10.55 -1.90
C THR A 116 10.58 -9.61 -2.89
N LEU A 117 10.37 -8.30 -2.77
CA LEU A 117 11.01 -7.31 -3.64
C LEU A 117 12.54 -7.35 -3.46
N GLU A 118 13.03 -7.44 -2.24
CA GLU A 118 14.47 -7.53 -1.96
C GLU A 118 15.06 -8.85 -2.47
N GLU A 119 14.36 -9.97 -2.35
CA GLU A 119 14.76 -11.27 -2.92
C GLU A 119 14.87 -11.22 -4.46
N MET A 120 13.93 -10.56 -5.14
CA MET A 120 13.98 -10.35 -6.59
C MET A 120 15.16 -9.47 -7.02
N ARG A 121 15.59 -8.54 -6.17
CA ARG A 121 16.76 -7.68 -6.44
C ARG A 121 18.09 -8.37 -6.15
N GLY A 122 18.13 -9.24 -5.15
CA GLY A 122 19.32 -9.99 -4.73
C GLY A 122 19.70 -11.16 -5.64
N THR A 123 18.84 -11.51 -6.61
CA THR A 123 19.08 -12.57 -7.60
C THR A 123 19.64 -12.05 -8.94
N GLY A 124 20.09 -10.79 -8.98
CA GLY A 124 20.73 -10.13 -10.13
C GLY A 124 22.26 -10.22 -10.17
#